data_AF-D5VQS5-F1
#
_entry.id   AF-D5VQS5-F1
#
_cell.length_a   1.000
_cell.length_b   1.000
_cell.length_c   1.000
_cell.angle_alpha   90.00
_cell.angle_beta   90.00
_cell.angle_gamma   90.00
#
_symmetry.space_group_name_H-M   'P 1'
#
loop_
_entity.id
_entity.type
_entity.pdbx_description
1 polymer ?
#
loop_
_entity_poly.entity_id
_entity_poly.type
_entity_poly.pdbx_seq_one_letter_code
_entity_poly.pdbx_strand_id
1 'polypeptide(L)' 'MSQRKEINELLIEILPYVSHIEEIKELFNRVNSLEELKEIVNKRLKEEKDITKITDYKIILNKISEIMG' A
#
# COMPACT_ATOMS: atom_id res chain seq x y z
N MET A 1 15.98 -4.10 -7.42
CA MET A 1 15.61 -5.50 -7.69
C MET A 1 14.53 -5.46 -8.78
N SER A 2 13.78 -6.53 -9.07
CA SER A 2 12.58 -6.34 -9.91
C SER A 2 11.54 -5.56 -9.11
N GLN A 3 10.93 -4.51 -9.68
CA GLN A 3 9.89 -3.72 -9.00
C GLN A 3 8.76 -4.60 -8.44
N ARG A 4 8.41 -5.70 -9.14
CA ARG A 4 7.41 -6.65 -8.67
C ARG A 4 7.82 -7.38 -7.39
N LYS A 5 9.11 -7.67 -7.24
CA LYS A 5 9.64 -8.31 -6.02
C LYS A 5 9.50 -7.36 -4.82
N GLU A 6 9.89 -6.11 -5.00
CA GLU A 6 9.80 -5.07 -3.95
C GLU A 6 8.34 -4.83 -3.52
N ILE A 7 7.40 -4.78 -4.47
CA ILE A 7 5.95 -4.68 -4.19
C ILE A 7 5.45 -5.89 -3.38
N ASN A 8 5.86 -7.11 -3.76
CA ASN A 8 5.43 -8.32 -3.04
C ASN A 8 6.02 -8.39 -1.61
N GLU A 9 7.27 -7.96 -1.43
CA GLU A 9 7.91 -7.89 -0.11
C GLU A 9 7.18 -6.88 0.79
N LEU A 10 6.89 -5.69 0.26
CA LEU A 10 6.07 -4.69 0.94
C LEU A 10 4.71 -5.26 1.37
N LEU A 11 4.01 -6.00 0.50
CA LEU A 11 2.72 -6.61 0.83
C LEU A 11 2.84 -7.55 2.04
N ILE A 12 3.84 -8.44 2.02
CA ILE A 12 4.05 -9.41 3.10
C ILE A 12 4.30 -8.70 4.43
N GLU A 13 5.08 -7.62 4.42
CA GLU A 13 5.42 -6.85 5.62
C GLU A 13 4.21 -6.12 6.22
N ILE A 14 3.31 -5.59 5.40
CA ILE A 14 2.15 -4.83 5.89
C ILE A 14 0.97 -5.70 6.30
N LEU A 15 0.86 -6.93 5.77
CA LEU A 15 -0.30 -7.81 5.97
C LEU A 15 -0.69 -8.01 7.45
N PRO A 16 0.24 -8.13 8.42
CA PRO A 16 -0.10 -8.26 9.84
C PRO A 16 -0.71 -7.00 10.48
N TYR A 17 -0.57 -5.85 9.83
CA TYR A 17 -0.94 -4.54 10.40
C TYR A 17 -2.21 -3.94 9.79
N VAL A 18 -2.73 -4.56 8.73
CA VAL A 18 -3.86 -4.02 7.97
C VAL A 18 -5.12 -4.84 8.17
N SER A 19 -6.28 -4.19 8.15
CA SER A 19 -7.57 -4.84 8.36
C SER A 19 -8.22 -5.30 7.05
N HIS A 20 -8.10 -4.51 5.98
CA HIS A 20 -8.75 -4.76 4.70
C HIS A 20 -7.86 -5.59 3.75
N ILE A 21 -7.48 -6.78 4.20
CA ILE A 21 -6.49 -7.64 3.53
C ILE A 21 -6.80 -7.88 2.05
N GLU A 22 -8.03 -8.27 1.71
CA GLU A 22 -8.38 -8.60 0.31
C GLU A 22 -8.35 -7.37 -0.59
N GLU A 23 -8.83 -6.21 -0.12
CA GLU A 23 -8.74 -4.95 -0.88
C GLU A 23 -7.28 -4.54 -1.14
N ILE A 24 -6.41 -4.74 -0.15
CA ILE A 24 -4.99 -4.40 -0.25
C ILE A 24 -4.27 -5.37 -1.18
N LYS A 25 -4.53 -6.68 -1.09
CA LYS A 25 -3.99 -7.66 -2.05
C LYS A 25 -4.39 -7.32 -3.48
N GLU A 26 -5.66 -6.97 -3.71
CA GLU A 26 -6.13 -6.55 -5.02
C GLU A 26 -5.40 -5.30 -5.53
N LEU A 27 -5.20 -4.31 -4.67
CA LEU A 27 -4.44 -3.10 -5.00
C LEU A 27 -3.01 -3.45 -5.43
N PHE A 28 -2.30 -4.24 -4.63
CA PHE A 28 -0.92 -4.65 -4.89
C PHE A 28 -0.78 -5.54 -6.14
N ASN A 29 -1.82 -6.29 -6.52
CA ASN A 29 -1.83 -7.09 -7.73
C ASN A 29 -2.01 -6.25 -9.01
N ARG A 30 -2.56 -5.03 -8.91
CA ARG A 30 -2.81 -4.16 -10.07
C ARG A 30 -1.66 -3.20 -10.37
N VAL A 31 -0.84 -2.88 -9.38
CA VAL A 31 0.26 -1.90 -9.54
C VAL A 31 1.54 -2.54 -10.06
N ASN A 32 2.30 -1.75 -10.82
CA ASN A 32 3.57 -2.15 -11.45
C ASN A 32 4.79 -1.52 -10.79
N SER A 33 4.62 -0.42 -10.05
CA SER A 33 5.69 0.26 -9.32
C SER A 33 5.24 0.75 -7.93
N LEU A 34 6.21 1.07 -7.07
CA LEU A 34 5.94 1.69 -5.76
C LEU A 34 5.41 3.12 -5.90
N GLU A 35 5.83 3.85 -6.94
CA GLU A 35 5.30 5.16 -7.29
C GLU A 35 3.82 5.09 -7.66
N GLU A 36 3.40 4.13 -8.49
CA GLU A 36 2.00 3.93 -8.85
C GLU A 36 1.15 3.61 -7.61
N LEU A 37 1.65 2.72 -6.75
CA LEU A 37 1.00 2.39 -5.48
C LEU A 37 0.86 3.63 -4.59
N LYS A 38 1.92 4.44 -4.45
CA LYS A 38 1.91 5.68 -3.67
C LYS A 38 0.89 6.68 -4.20
N GLU A 39 0.80 6.86 -5.51
CA GLU A 39 -0.16 7.77 -6.14
C GLU A 39 -1.61 7.32 -5.88
N ILE A 40 -1.91 6.03 -6.09
CA ILE A 40 -3.25 5.48 -5.87
C ILE A 40 -3.66 5.60 -4.40
N VAL A 41 -2.78 5.23 -3.48
CA VAL A 41 -3.08 5.29 -2.03
C VAL A 41 -3.29 6.74 -1.58
N ASN A 42 -2.47 7.69 -2.04
CA ASN A 42 -2.67 9.11 -1.74
C ASN A 42 -3.99 9.65 -2.27
N LYS A 43 -4.42 9.21 -3.47
CA LYS A 43 -5.72 9.60 -4.02
C LYS A 43 -6.86 9.07 -3.16
N ARG A 44 -6.84 7.77 -2.82
CA ARG A 44 -7.86 7.14 -1.96
C ARG A 44 -7.92 7.80 -0.59
N LEU A 45 -6.78 8.10 0.01
CA LEU A 45 -6.69 8.72 1.33
C LEU A 45 -7.37 10.10 1.42
N LYS A 46 -7.43 10.86 0.32
CA LYS A 46 -8.10 12.18 0.27
C LYS A 46 -9.62 12.09 0.31
N GLU A 47 -10.18 10.97 -0.15
CA GLU A 47 -11.62 10.78 -0.35
C GLU A 47 -12.23 9.82 0.70
N GLU A 48 -11.38 9.00 1.32
CA GLU A 48 -11.80 7.97 2.28
C GLU A 48 -12.33 8.59 3.60
N LYS A 49 -13.39 8.00 4.13
CA LYS A 49 -14.02 8.38 5.40
C LYS A 49 -13.97 7.27 6.45
N ASP A 50 -13.72 6.03 6.04
CA ASP A 50 -13.52 4.91 6.95
C ASP A 50 -12.16 5.03 7.65
N ILE A 51 -12.19 5.18 8.98
CA ILE A 51 -10.99 5.37 9.82
C ILE A 51 -10.03 4.17 9.74
N THR A 52 -10.57 2.96 9.60
CA THR A 52 -9.79 1.74 9.51
C THR A 52 -9.07 1.68 8.16
N LYS A 53 -9.75 2.01 7.05
CA LYS A 53 -9.12 2.12 5.72
C LYS A 53 -8.08 3.23 5.64
N ILE A 54 -8.36 4.39 6.25
CA ILE A 54 -7.38 5.48 6.38
C ILE A 54 -6.12 4.99 7.07
N THR A 55 -6.27 4.18 8.12
CA THR A 55 -5.14 3.60 8.87
C THR A 55 -4.35 2.63 8.00
N ASP A 56 -5.03 1.71 7.30
CA ASP A 56 -4.40 0.78 6.36
C ASP A 56 -3.60 1.51 5.28
N TYR A 57 -4.16 2.57 4.68
CA TYR A 57 -3.49 3.41 3.69
C TYR A 57 -2.26 4.14 4.25
N LYS A 58 -2.33 4.64 5.48
CA LYS A 58 -1.18 5.27 6.15
C LYS A 58 -0.05 4.28 6.42
N ILE A 59 -0.36 3.04 6.77
CA ILE A 59 0.64 1.97 6.94
C ILE A 59 1.37 1.73 5.62
N ILE A 60 0.62 1.60 4.52
CA ILE A 60 1.20 1.44 3.17
C ILE A 60 2.14 2.62 2.84
N LEU A 61 1.67 3.86 3.00
CA LEU A 61 2.47 5.05 2.67
C LEU A 61 3.73 5.20 3.53
N ASN A 62 3.64 4.89 4.83
CA ASN A 62 4.80 4.92 5.72
C ASN A 62 5.85 3.93 5.24
N LYS A 63 5.43 2.70 4.91
CA LYS A 63 6.34 1.66 4.49
C LYS A 63 6.97 1.90 3.11
N ILE A 64 6.21 2.48 2.17
CA ILE A 64 6.77 2.97 0.90
C ILE A 64 7.84 4.03 1.15
N SER A 65 7.62 4.94 2.11
CA SER A 65 8.58 6.00 2.43
C SER A 65 9.89 5.46 3.03
N GLU A 66 9.82 4.38 3.81
CA GLU A 66 11.01 3.66 4.32
C GLU A 66 11.83 2.99 3.21
N ILE A 67 11.18 2.55 2.12
CA ILE A 67 11.85 1.87 1.00
C ILE A 67 12.47 2.87 0.02
N MET A 68 11.79 4.00 -0.22
CA MET A 68 12.18 4.99 -1.22
C MET A 68 13.08 6.11 -0.68
N GLY A 69 13.18 6.25 0.64
CA GLY A 69 14.06 7.22 1.32
C GLY A 69 15.46 6.67 1.55
#